data_AF-A0A3M7QAT0-F1
#
_entry.id   AF-A0A3M7QAT0-F1
#
_cell.length_a   1.000
_cell.length_b   1.000
_cell.length_c   1.000
_cell.angle_alpha   90.00
_cell.angle_beta   90.00
_cell.angle_gamma   90.00
#
_symmetry.space_group_name_H-M   'P 1'
#
loop_
_entity.id
_entity.type
_entity.pdbx_description
1 polymer ?
#
loop_
_entity_poly.entity_id
_entity_poly.type
_entity_poly.pdbx_seq_one_letter_code
_entity_poly.pdbx_strand_id
1 'polypeptide(L)'
;MIHELLMCLLGNAGGIYQFLVENNKTRIKLVENLEFIHPAEVEICNKLAELGNFYKQIYDFHENYSFAKSFENKPLKTGYYLFAFCNGLNLVVLEPYRLKISALEMDLLKDHHHNVTFLQSHLEHHYTLFTYICSLIDEITSKKLHGCQIVDLVYKYSISGDRLIKETFEKILTVSHEVLFKQLRDWLIFGNLNDKYAEFFIYLDRKNLESAETSSDKNSQNTFDCASTLNEAEEMILGNKFSSKFSQFSLNSAQLPSYISLKIANKILFTGELLQLFKSKSSDEIYSDEKNSTQFCQNLSL
;
A
#
# COMPACT_ATOMS: atom_id res chain seq x y z
N MET A 1 -1.12 -28.26 -29.99
CA MET A 1 -2.13 -27.97 -28.96
C MET A 1 -1.52 -27.73 -27.58
N ILE A 2 -0.80 -28.69 -26.97
CA ILE A 2 -0.28 -28.55 -25.59
C ILE A 2 0.72 -27.38 -25.46
N HIS A 3 1.63 -27.19 -26.40
CA HIS A 3 2.57 -26.06 -26.36
C HIS A 3 1.85 -24.70 -26.46
N GLU A 4 0.82 -24.59 -27.32
CA GLU A 4 -0.03 -23.39 -27.37
C GLU A 4 -0.84 -23.18 -26.10
N LEU A 5 -1.24 -24.26 -25.42
CA LEU A 5 -1.90 -24.19 -24.12
C LEU A 5 -0.94 -23.69 -23.03
N LEU A 6 0.32 -24.11 -23.01
CA LEU A 6 1.33 -23.56 -22.09
C LEU A 6 1.53 -22.05 -22.32
N MET A 7 1.57 -21.62 -23.58
CA MET A 7 1.63 -20.20 -23.93
C MET A 7 0.37 -19.44 -23.47
N CYS A 8 -0.80 -20.05 -23.60
CA CYS A 8 -2.07 -19.52 -23.08
C CYS A 8 -2.05 -19.35 -21.56
N LEU A 9 -1.47 -20.30 -20.82
CA LEU A 9 -1.33 -20.21 -19.37
C LEU A 9 -0.43 -19.05 -18.93
N LEU A 10 0.52 -18.63 -19.78
CA LEU A 10 1.34 -17.44 -19.60
C LEU A 10 0.67 -16.15 -20.12
N GLY A 11 -0.61 -16.20 -20.51
CA GLY A 11 -1.38 -15.04 -20.97
C GLY A 11 -1.16 -14.64 -22.43
N ASN A 12 -0.46 -15.47 -23.22
CA ASN A 12 -0.23 -15.23 -24.64
C ASN A 12 -1.27 -15.95 -25.51
N ALA A 13 -1.79 -15.26 -26.52
CA ALA A 13 -2.64 -15.91 -27.53
C ALA A 13 -1.78 -16.67 -28.56
N GLY A 14 -2.37 -17.72 -29.11
CA GLY A 14 -1.81 -18.55 -30.19
C GLY A 14 -2.78 -18.66 -31.36
N GLY A 15 -2.56 -19.66 -32.23
CA GLY A 15 -3.46 -19.94 -33.35
C GLY A 15 -4.77 -20.58 -32.88
N ILE A 16 -4.67 -21.49 -31.91
CA ILE A 16 -5.76 -22.28 -31.33
C ILE A 16 -6.47 -21.53 -30.19
N TYR A 17 -5.74 -20.68 -29.46
CA TYR A 17 -6.24 -19.88 -28.34
C TYR A 17 -6.22 -18.40 -28.71
N GLN A 18 -7.39 -17.81 -28.96
CA GLN A 18 -7.48 -16.43 -29.45
C GLN A 18 -8.03 -15.49 -28.38
N PHE A 19 -7.62 -14.22 -28.43
CA PHE A 19 -8.23 -13.18 -27.62
C PHE A 19 -9.62 -12.86 -28.15
N LEU A 20 -10.63 -13.12 -27.34
CA LEU A 20 -11.98 -12.62 -27.53
C LEU A 20 -12.23 -11.46 -26.58
N VAL A 21 -12.83 -10.39 -27.10
CA VAL A 21 -13.27 -9.26 -26.29
C VAL A 21 -14.71 -9.53 -25.89
N GLU A 22 -14.92 -9.92 -24.64
CA GLU A 22 -16.25 -10.07 -24.05
C GLU A 22 -16.39 -9.07 -22.89
N ASN A 23 -17.47 -8.27 -22.91
CA ASN A 23 -17.79 -7.31 -21.84
C ASN A 23 -16.64 -6.35 -21.49
N ASN A 24 -15.98 -5.77 -22.50
CA ASN A 24 -14.80 -4.89 -22.37
C ASN A 24 -13.57 -5.55 -21.68
N LYS A 25 -13.56 -6.87 -21.48
CA LYS A 25 -12.41 -7.63 -20.97
C LYS A 25 -11.89 -8.54 -22.08
N THR A 26 -10.60 -8.49 -22.37
CA THR A 26 -9.94 -9.45 -23.27
C THR A 26 -9.78 -10.77 -22.55
N ARG A 27 -10.44 -11.82 -23.03
CA ARG A 27 -10.33 -13.19 -22.52
C ARG A 27 -9.80 -14.10 -23.62
N ILE A 28 -8.88 -14.96 -23.27
CA ILE A 28 -8.43 -16.05 -24.12
C ILE A 28 -9.48 -17.15 -24.05
N LYS A 29 -9.98 -17.59 -25.20
CA LYS A 29 -10.80 -18.81 -25.31
C LYS A 29 -10.24 -19.70 -26.41
N LEU A 30 -10.61 -20.98 -26.33
CA LEU A 30 -10.37 -21.94 -27.39
C LEU A 30 -11.26 -21.61 -28.60
N VAL A 31 -10.70 -21.70 -29.81
CA VAL A 31 -11.48 -21.59 -31.05
C VAL A 31 -12.54 -22.70 -31.10
N GLU A 32 -13.78 -22.32 -31.40
CA GLU A 32 -14.89 -23.27 -31.53
C GLU A 32 -14.73 -24.15 -32.78
N ASN A 33 -15.25 -25.40 -32.71
CA ASN A 33 -15.27 -26.37 -33.83
C ASN A 33 -13.90 -26.92 -34.28
N LEU A 34 -13.05 -27.32 -33.34
CA LEU A 34 -11.85 -28.09 -33.65
C LEU A 34 -12.22 -29.57 -33.81
N GLU A 35 -12.23 -30.08 -35.04
CA GLU A 35 -12.60 -31.47 -35.39
C GLU A 35 -11.70 -32.54 -34.72
N PHE A 36 -10.55 -32.14 -34.18
CA PHE A 36 -9.55 -33.02 -33.57
C PHE A 36 -9.62 -33.09 -32.04
N ILE A 37 -10.54 -32.36 -31.37
CA ILE A 37 -10.64 -32.34 -29.90
C ILE A 37 -11.98 -32.91 -29.45
N HIS A 38 -11.97 -33.81 -28.46
CA HIS A 38 -13.20 -34.33 -27.88
C HIS A 38 -13.92 -33.24 -27.05
N PRO A 39 -15.27 -33.16 -27.03
CA PRO A 39 -16.00 -32.15 -26.26
C PRO A 39 -15.61 -32.05 -24.78
N ALA A 40 -15.29 -33.19 -24.14
CA ALA A 40 -14.81 -33.20 -22.76
C ALA A 40 -13.43 -32.54 -22.58
N GLU A 41 -12.54 -32.67 -23.56
CA GLU A 41 -11.22 -32.01 -23.54
C GLU A 41 -11.34 -30.51 -23.78
N VAL A 42 -12.34 -30.08 -24.57
CA VAL A 42 -12.67 -28.66 -24.78
C VAL A 42 -13.01 -27.99 -23.45
N GLU A 43 -13.81 -28.62 -22.58
CA GLU A 43 -14.13 -28.06 -21.26
C GLU A 43 -12.88 -27.89 -20.38
N ILE A 44 -11.98 -28.87 -20.38
CA ILE A 44 -10.72 -28.78 -19.62
C ILE A 44 -9.84 -27.65 -20.18
N CYS A 45 -9.73 -27.56 -21.50
CA CYS A 45 -8.98 -26.50 -22.16
C CYS A 45 -9.56 -25.11 -21.84
N ASN A 46 -10.88 -24.97 -21.78
CA ASN A 46 -11.54 -23.73 -21.41
C ASN A 46 -11.25 -23.34 -19.96
N LYS A 47 -11.31 -24.30 -19.01
CA LYS A 47 -10.92 -24.06 -17.61
C LYS A 47 -9.45 -23.63 -17.47
N LEU A 48 -8.56 -24.23 -18.25
CA LEU A 48 -7.15 -23.83 -18.27
C LEU A 48 -6.94 -22.46 -18.93
N ALA A 49 -7.71 -22.14 -19.97
CA ALA A 49 -7.70 -20.81 -20.57
C ALA A 49 -8.20 -19.73 -19.59
N GLU A 50 -9.19 -20.04 -18.75
CA GLU A 50 -9.62 -19.17 -17.65
C GLU A 50 -8.48 -18.91 -16.65
N LEU A 51 -7.67 -19.93 -16.33
CA LEU A 51 -6.49 -19.74 -15.48
C LEU A 51 -5.47 -18.78 -16.13
N GLY A 52 -5.23 -18.92 -17.45
CA GLY A 52 -4.40 -17.99 -18.21
C GLY A 52 -4.94 -16.56 -18.22
N ASN A 53 -6.27 -16.40 -18.22
CA ASN A 53 -6.93 -15.09 -18.11
C ASN A 53 -6.71 -14.45 -16.74
N PHE A 54 -6.82 -15.23 -15.66
CA PHE A 54 -6.50 -14.72 -14.34
C PHE A 54 -5.03 -14.31 -14.22
N TYR A 55 -4.11 -15.14 -14.72
CA TYR A 55 -2.70 -14.80 -14.77
C TYR A 55 -2.46 -13.48 -15.52
N LYS A 56 -3.06 -13.33 -16.71
CA LYS A 56 -2.96 -12.11 -17.51
C LYS A 56 -3.50 -10.90 -16.77
N GLN A 57 -4.64 -11.01 -16.09
CA GLN A 57 -5.21 -9.92 -15.29
C GLN A 57 -4.25 -9.48 -14.18
N ILE A 58 -3.63 -10.43 -13.47
CA ILE A 58 -2.65 -10.15 -12.40
C ILE A 58 -1.39 -9.52 -13.00
N TYR A 59 -0.90 -10.05 -14.14
CA TYR A 59 0.29 -9.54 -14.81
C TYR A 59 0.09 -8.13 -15.37
N ASP A 60 -1.03 -7.86 -16.05
CA ASP A 60 -1.38 -6.55 -16.56
C ASP A 60 -1.52 -5.53 -15.42
N PHE A 61 -2.12 -5.95 -14.29
CA PHE A 61 -2.17 -5.10 -13.09
C PHE A 61 -0.77 -4.79 -12.57
N HIS A 62 0.10 -5.79 -12.45
CA HIS A 62 1.49 -5.61 -12.04
C HIS A 62 2.24 -4.67 -13.00
N GLU A 63 2.21 -4.88 -14.32
CA GLU A 63 2.84 -4.00 -15.31
C GLU A 63 2.39 -2.54 -15.19
N ASN A 64 1.09 -2.34 -14.98
CA ASN A 64 0.51 -1.01 -14.88
C ASN A 64 0.96 -0.23 -13.64
N TYR A 65 1.28 -0.91 -12.52
CA TYR A 65 1.56 -0.27 -11.23
C TYR A 65 2.96 -0.55 -10.66
N SER A 66 3.73 -1.46 -11.26
CA SER A 66 5.09 -1.81 -10.84
C SER A 66 6.10 -0.74 -11.24
N PHE A 67 6.03 -0.21 -12.46
CA PHE A 67 6.85 0.93 -12.83
C PHE A 67 6.04 2.22 -12.66
N ALA A 68 6.64 3.20 -11.98
CA ALA A 68 6.17 4.59 -11.91
C ALA A 68 6.24 5.28 -13.29
N LYS A 69 5.69 4.65 -14.34
CA LYS A 69 5.35 5.30 -15.60
C LYS A 69 4.21 6.27 -15.26
N SER A 70 4.64 7.49 -14.93
CA SER A 70 3.86 8.70 -14.76
C SER A 70 2.95 8.89 -15.97
N PHE A 71 1.69 8.56 -15.83
CA PHE A 71 0.66 9.01 -16.76
C PHE A 71 -0.57 9.35 -15.93
N GLU A 72 -0.99 10.60 -16.01
CA GLU A 72 -2.05 11.27 -15.25
C GLU A 72 -3.47 10.66 -15.44
N ASN A 73 -3.57 9.50 -16.09
CA ASN A 73 -4.82 8.85 -16.49
C ASN A 73 -4.95 7.39 -15.98
N LYS A 74 -4.30 7.04 -14.86
CA LYS A 74 -4.52 5.73 -14.22
C LYS A 74 -5.70 5.81 -13.23
N PRO A 75 -6.56 4.77 -13.14
CA PRO A 75 -7.75 4.79 -12.29
C PRO A 75 -7.42 4.81 -10.79
N LEU A 76 -6.23 4.34 -10.42
CA LEU A 76 -5.70 4.31 -9.06
C LEU A 76 -4.59 5.35 -8.87
N LYS A 77 -4.57 5.95 -7.68
CA LYS A 77 -3.48 6.83 -7.25
C LYS A 77 -2.22 6.01 -7.04
N THR A 78 -1.09 6.48 -7.54
CA THR A 78 0.21 5.86 -7.29
C THR A 78 0.65 6.09 -5.86
N GLY A 79 1.27 5.08 -5.24
CA GLY A 79 1.71 5.14 -3.86
C GLY A 79 2.68 4.01 -3.51
N TYR A 80 3.41 4.17 -2.40
CA TYR A 80 4.39 3.19 -1.94
C TYR A 80 3.75 1.86 -1.57
N TYR A 81 2.53 1.88 -1.00
CA TYR A 81 1.83 0.65 -0.63
C TYR A 81 1.32 -0.12 -1.84
N LEU A 82 0.82 0.60 -2.86
CA LEU A 82 0.41 -0.03 -4.12
C LEU A 82 1.61 -0.68 -4.82
N PHE A 83 2.76 -0.01 -4.82
CA PHE A 83 3.99 -0.57 -5.38
C PHE A 83 4.46 -1.81 -4.60
N ALA A 84 4.48 -1.74 -3.26
CA ALA A 84 4.85 -2.89 -2.43
C ALA A 84 3.90 -4.08 -2.62
N PHE A 85 2.60 -3.81 -2.76
CA PHE A 85 1.61 -4.83 -3.09
C PHE A 85 1.88 -5.48 -4.45
N CYS A 86 2.16 -4.69 -5.50
CA CYS A 86 2.51 -5.21 -6.82
C CYS A 86 3.79 -6.05 -6.78
N ASN A 87 4.81 -5.59 -6.05
CA ASN A 87 6.03 -6.36 -5.83
C ASN A 87 5.75 -7.68 -5.10
N GLY A 88 4.89 -7.66 -4.08
CA GLY A 88 4.42 -8.85 -3.37
C GLY A 88 3.71 -9.84 -4.30
N LEU A 89 2.82 -9.36 -5.18
CA LEU A 89 2.16 -10.19 -6.20
C LEU A 89 3.19 -10.83 -7.13
N ASN A 90 4.18 -10.08 -7.61
CA ASN A 90 5.19 -10.62 -8.51
C ASN A 90 6.02 -11.72 -7.84
N LEU A 91 6.57 -11.44 -6.65
CA LEU A 91 7.47 -12.35 -5.95
C LEU A 91 6.77 -13.61 -5.42
N VAL A 92 5.54 -13.48 -4.90
CA VAL A 92 4.87 -14.59 -4.21
C VAL A 92 3.97 -15.40 -5.15
N VAL A 93 3.43 -14.78 -6.20
CA VAL A 93 2.39 -15.39 -7.04
C VAL A 93 2.91 -15.64 -8.45
N LEU A 94 3.37 -14.59 -9.15
CA LEU A 94 3.73 -14.69 -10.57
C LEU A 94 5.01 -15.50 -10.79
N GLU A 95 6.07 -15.24 -10.03
CA GLU A 95 7.36 -15.93 -10.17
C GLU A 95 7.25 -17.45 -9.89
N PRO A 96 6.67 -17.91 -8.76
CA PRO A 96 6.51 -19.34 -8.52
C PRO A 96 5.64 -20.04 -9.57
N TYR A 97 4.61 -19.35 -10.08
CA TYR A 97 3.76 -19.88 -11.15
C TYR A 97 4.52 -20.05 -12.47
N ARG A 98 5.34 -19.06 -12.87
CA ARG A 98 6.19 -19.16 -14.07
C ARG A 98 7.20 -20.30 -13.97
N LEU A 99 7.84 -20.44 -12.80
CA LEU A 99 8.74 -21.56 -12.54
C LEU A 99 8.02 -22.90 -12.61
N LYS A 100 6.77 -22.96 -12.11
CA LYS A 100 5.95 -24.17 -12.18
C LYS A 100 5.57 -24.51 -13.62
N ILE A 101 5.22 -23.54 -14.45
CA ILE A 101 4.95 -23.76 -15.88
C ILE A 101 6.21 -24.25 -16.60
N SER A 102 7.36 -23.64 -16.34
CA SER A 102 8.63 -24.08 -16.94
C SER A 102 9.00 -25.51 -16.53
N ALA A 103 8.74 -25.89 -15.27
CA ALA A 103 8.90 -27.27 -14.83
C ALA A 103 7.94 -28.24 -15.54
N LEU A 104 6.67 -27.85 -15.70
CA LEU A 104 5.68 -28.66 -16.45
C LEU A 104 6.06 -28.80 -17.92
N GLU A 105 6.60 -27.75 -18.54
CA GLU A 105 7.11 -27.81 -19.91
C GLU A 105 8.26 -28.82 -20.03
N MET A 106 9.21 -28.80 -19.09
CA MET A 106 10.29 -29.78 -19.05
C MET A 106 9.79 -31.21 -18.87
N ASP A 107 8.76 -31.43 -18.07
CA ASP A 107 8.19 -32.76 -17.85
C ASP A 107 7.41 -33.27 -19.09
N LEU A 108 6.73 -32.36 -19.80
CA LEU A 108 6.10 -32.64 -21.09
C LEU A 108 7.10 -32.99 -22.19
N LEU A 109 8.29 -32.37 -22.19
CA LEU A 109 9.36 -32.71 -23.14
C LEU A 109 9.99 -34.08 -22.87
N LYS A 110 10.02 -34.52 -21.60
CA LYS A 110 10.60 -35.81 -21.21
C LYS A 110 9.70 -37.00 -21.53
N ASP A 111 8.40 -36.86 -21.34
CA ASP A 111 7.43 -37.94 -21.56
C ASP A 111 6.22 -37.43 -22.34
N HIS A 112 5.99 -38.07 -23.49
CA HIS A 112 4.96 -37.71 -24.46
C HIS A 112 3.56 -38.23 -24.08
N HIS A 113 3.43 -39.03 -23.00
CA HIS A 113 2.13 -39.53 -22.53
C HIS A 113 1.37 -38.56 -21.63
N HIS A 114 2.00 -37.45 -21.24
CA HIS A 114 1.34 -36.40 -20.48
C HIS A 114 0.27 -35.68 -21.32
N ASN A 115 -0.96 -35.72 -20.82
CA ASN A 115 -2.14 -35.16 -21.48
C ASN A 115 -2.61 -33.85 -20.81
N VAL A 116 -3.68 -33.26 -21.33
CA VAL A 116 -4.27 -32.03 -20.78
C VAL A 116 -4.76 -32.23 -19.33
N THR A 117 -5.22 -33.43 -18.98
CA THR A 117 -5.67 -33.78 -17.63
C THR A 117 -4.52 -33.72 -16.61
N PHE A 118 -3.31 -34.12 -17.01
CA PHE A 118 -2.11 -33.99 -16.18
C PHE A 118 -1.80 -32.52 -15.86
N LEU A 119 -1.94 -31.62 -16.83
CA LEU A 119 -1.79 -30.18 -16.59
C LEU A 119 -2.88 -29.65 -15.65
N GLN A 120 -4.12 -30.09 -15.85
CA GLN A 120 -5.25 -29.68 -15.01
C GLN A 120 -5.02 -30.05 -13.54
N SER A 121 -4.61 -31.29 -13.24
CA SER A 121 -4.41 -31.72 -11.85
C SER A 121 -3.29 -30.96 -11.14
N HIS A 122 -2.22 -30.60 -11.87
CA HIS A 122 -1.12 -29.81 -11.31
C HIS A 122 -1.43 -28.32 -11.11
N LEU A 123 -2.41 -27.79 -11.85
CA LEU A 123 -2.76 -26.37 -11.85
C LEU A 123 -4.02 -26.05 -11.04
N GLU A 124 -4.77 -27.06 -10.60
CA GLU A 124 -6.03 -26.91 -9.86
C GLU A 124 -5.91 -26.00 -8.62
N HIS A 125 -4.85 -26.15 -7.83
CA HIS A 125 -4.62 -25.31 -6.65
C HIS A 125 -4.42 -23.82 -6.98
N HIS A 126 -3.85 -23.52 -8.16
CA HIS A 126 -3.61 -22.14 -8.59
C HIS A 126 -4.90 -21.46 -9.04
N TYR A 127 -5.90 -22.24 -9.49
CA TYR A 127 -7.20 -21.70 -9.90
C TYR A 127 -7.91 -21.01 -8.73
N THR A 128 -7.99 -21.70 -7.60
CA THR A 128 -8.58 -21.12 -6.38
C THR A 128 -7.81 -19.87 -5.98
N LEU A 129 -6.49 -19.96 -5.84
CA LEU A 129 -5.63 -18.85 -5.42
C LEU A 129 -5.80 -17.61 -6.32
N PHE A 130 -5.75 -17.79 -7.64
CA PHE A 130 -5.85 -16.69 -8.59
C PHE A 130 -7.23 -16.04 -8.58
N THR A 131 -8.30 -16.82 -8.34
CA THR A 131 -9.66 -16.28 -8.18
C THR A 131 -9.72 -15.29 -7.02
N TYR A 132 -9.14 -15.64 -5.86
CA TYR A 132 -9.09 -14.75 -4.70
C TYR A 132 -8.25 -13.49 -4.97
N ILE A 133 -7.10 -13.64 -5.65
CA ILE A 133 -6.24 -12.49 -5.98
C ILE A 133 -6.93 -11.56 -6.97
N CYS A 134 -7.59 -12.09 -8.00
CA CYS A 134 -8.33 -11.28 -8.96
C CYS A 134 -9.49 -10.54 -8.30
N SER A 135 -10.22 -11.20 -7.39
CA SER A 135 -11.25 -10.56 -6.56
C SER A 135 -10.68 -9.40 -5.75
N LEU A 136 -9.52 -9.59 -5.12
CA LEU A 136 -8.84 -8.56 -4.36
C LEU A 136 -8.39 -7.39 -5.24
N ILE A 137 -7.85 -7.65 -6.43
CA ILE A 137 -7.45 -6.61 -7.40
C ILE A 137 -8.68 -5.83 -7.89
N ASP A 138 -9.78 -6.51 -8.18
CA ASP A 138 -11.04 -5.89 -8.59
C ASP A 138 -11.62 -5.04 -7.45
N GLU A 139 -11.50 -5.48 -6.19
CA GLU A 139 -11.92 -4.72 -5.01
C GLU A 139 -11.06 -3.46 -4.79
N ILE A 140 -9.73 -3.57 -4.94
CA ILE A 140 -8.81 -2.42 -4.89
C ILE A 140 -9.17 -1.40 -5.97
N THR A 141 -9.41 -1.87 -7.19
CA THR A 141 -9.68 -1.02 -8.36
C THR A 141 -11.06 -0.35 -8.27
N SER A 142 -12.09 -1.10 -7.87
CA SER A 142 -13.47 -0.59 -7.77
C SER A 142 -13.63 0.44 -6.65
N LYS A 143 -13.04 0.18 -5.48
CA LYS A 143 -13.09 1.09 -4.32
C LYS A 143 -12.03 2.21 -4.39
N LYS A 144 -11.11 2.15 -5.36
CA LYS A 144 -9.97 3.06 -5.51
C LYS A 144 -9.20 3.21 -4.19
N LEU A 145 -8.90 2.07 -3.56
CA LEU A 145 -8.20 2.05 -2.28
C LEU A 145 -6.80 2.65 -2.43
N HIS A 146 -6.36 3.33 -1.38
CA HIS A 146 -5.07 4.04 -1.37
C HIS A 146 -4.36 3.81 -0.04
N GLY A 147 -3.02 3.67 -0.08
CA GLY A 147 -2.19 3.60 1.11
C GLY A 147 -2.45 2.38 2.01
N CYS A 148 -2.54 2.64 3.31
CA CYS A 148 -2.75 1.63 4.35
C CYS A 148 -4.08 0.87 4.21
N GLN A 149 -5.06 1.40 3.47
CA GLN A 149 -6.29 0.66 3.16
C GLN A 149 -6.04 -0.61 2.34
N ILE A 150 -5.03 -0.59 1.47
CA ILE A 150 -4.63 -1.76 0.69
C ILE A 150 -4.10 -2.84 1.64
N VAL A 151 -3.27 -2.44 2.62
CA VAL A 151 -2.73 -3.35 3.64
C VAL A 151 -3.83 -3.94 4.51
N ASP A 152 -4.82 -3.14 4.90
CA ASP A 152 -5.98 -3.61 5.65
C ASP A 152 -6.82 -4.62 4.86
N LEU A 153 -7.01 -4.38 3.56
CA LEU A 153 -7.69 -5.31 2.68
C LEU A 153 -6.92 -6.64 2.56
N VAL A 154 -5.61 -6.58 2.28
CA VAL A 154 -4.76 -7.78 2.21
C VAL A 154 -4.80 -8.56 3.52
N TYR A 155 -4.79 -7.86 4.66
CA TYR A 155 -4.94 -8.50 5.97
C TYR A 155 -6.28 -9.24 6.11
N LYS A 156 -7.40 -8.66 5.67
CA LYS A 156 -8.71 -9.34 5.69
C LYS A 156 -8.70 -10.63 4.87
N TYR A 157 -8.04 -10.63 3.71
CA TYR A 157 -7.88 -11.83 2.88
C TYR A 157 -6.89 -12.84 3.49
N SER A 158 -5.93 -12.40 4.32
CA SER A 158 -5.04 -13.30 5.06
C SER A 158 -5.76 -14.12 6.15
N ILE A 159 -6.90 -13.63 6.65
CA ILE A 159 -7.78 -14.36 7.58
C ILE A 159 -8.66 -15.34 6.77
N SER A 160 -8.02 -16.21 5.99
CA SER A 160 -8.68 -17.27 5.23
C SER A 160 -8.51 -18.62 5.93
N GLY A 161 -9.52 -19.49 5.81
CA GLY A 161 -9.46 -20.85 6.37
C GLY A 161 -8.56 -21.81 5.57
N ASP A 162 -8.33 -21.53 4.29
CA ASP A 162 -7.41 -22.30 3.45
C ASP A 162 -5.96 -21.89 3.73
N ARG A 163 -5.14 -22.89 4.03
CA ARG A 163 -3.71 -22.74 4.35
C ARG A 163 -2.93 -22.11 3.21
N LEU A 164 -3.16 -22.52 1.96
CA LEU A 164 -2.39 -22.01 0.82
C LEU A 164 -2.65 -20.51 0.59
N ILE A 165 -3.92 -20.14 0.69
CA ILE A 165 -4.38 -18.75 0.55
C ILE A 165 -3.81 -17.89 1.68
N LYS A 166 -3.92 -18.38 2.92
CA LYS A 166 -3.39 -17.70 4.10
C LYS A 166 -1.88 -17.47 3.99
N GLU A 167 -1.09 -18.51 3.73
CA GLU A 167 0.37 -18.39 3.61
C GLU A 167 0.78 -17.43 2.47
N THR A 168 0.02 -17.42 1.36
CA THR A 168 0.28 -16.52 0.24
C THR A 168 0.01 -15.06 0.61
N PHE A 169 -1.16 -14.77 1.20
CA PHE A 169 -1.49 -13.40 1.60
C PHE A 169 -0.65 -12.90 2.77
N GLU A 170 -0.22 -13.75 3.71
CA GLU A 170 0.73 -13.39 4.77
C GLU A 170 2.09 -12.96 4.20
N LYS A 171 2.59 -13.64 3.16
CA LYS A 171 3.83 -13.24 2.47
C LYS A 171 3.66 -11.91 1.75
N ILE A 172 2.55 -11.69 1.04
CA ILE A 172 2.26 -10.40 0.38
C ILE A 172 2.12 -9.28 1.42
N LEU A 173 1.48 -9.57 2.55
CA LEU A 173 1.32 -8.65 3.67
C LEU A 173 2.67 -8.27 4.27
N THR A 174 3.59 -9.22 4.40
CA THR A 174 4.95 -8.98 4.92
C THR A 174 5.71 -7.95 4.06
N VAL A 175 5.64 -8.08 2.73
CA VAL A 175 6.26 -7.10 1.80
C VAL A 175 5.60 -5.71 1.95
N SER A 176 4.29 -5.68 2.15
CA SER A 176 3.55 -4.42 2.33
C SER A 176 3.84 -3.77 3.70
N HIS A 177 4.05 -4.58 4.74
CA HIS A 177 4.43 -4.14 6.07
C HIS A 177 5.83 -3.54 6.12
N GLU A 178 6.74 -3.93 5.21
CA GLU A 178 8.08 -3.32 5.13
C GLU A 178 7.98 -1.79 4.94
N VAL A 179 7.06 -1.34 4.08
CA VAL A 179 6.80 0.10 3.86
C VAL A 179 6.24 0.75 5.13
N LEU A 180 5.26 0.10 5.78
CA LEU A 180 4.66 0.58 7.02
C LEU A 180 5.69 0.72 8.13
N PHE A 181 6.55 -0.28 8.33
CA PHE A 181 7.58 -0.24 9.36
C PHE A 181 8.67 0.78 9.05
N LYS A 182 8.99 1.00 7.78
CA LYS A 182 9.92 2.06 7.38
C LYS A 182 9.37 3.45 7.73
N GLN A 183 8.09 3.70 7.42
CA GLN A 183 7.41 4.95 7.80
C GLN A 183 7.29 5.11 9.32
N LEU A 184 6.93 4.03 10.03
CA LEU A 184 6.87 4.03 11.50
C LEU A 184 8.24 4.31 12.12
N ARG A 185 9.30 3.70 11.61
CA ARG A 185 10.67 3.95 12.08
C ARG A 185 11.06 5.41 11.87
N ASP A 186 10.79 5.96 10.69
CA ASP A 186 11.14 7.35 10.39
C ASP A 186 10.39 8.33 11.30
N TRP A 187 9.15 8.01 11.65
CA TRP A 187 8.33 8.77 12.60
C TRP A 187 8.76 8.60 14.06
N LEU A 188 8.88 7.36 14.54
CA LEU A 188 9.13 7.03 15.94
C LEU A 188 10.57 7.28 16.39
N ILE A 189 11.53 7.33 15.47
CA ILE A 189 12.95 7.56 15.80
C ILE A 189 13.36 9.00 15.47
N PHE A 190 12.98 9.50 14.29
CA PHE A 190 13.46 10.79 13.80
C PHE A 190 12.40 11.91 13.88
N GLY A 191 11.15 11.59 14.22
CA GLY A 191 10.04 12.56 14.18
C GLY A 191 9.68 13.04 12.77
N ASN A 192 10.19 12.38 11.71
CA ASN A 192 10.04 12.84 10.34
C ASN A 192 8.86 12.13 9.67
N LEU A 193 7.88 12.90 9.18
CA LEU A 193 6.77 12.38 8.38
C LEU A 193 7.12 12.39 6.89
N ASN A 194 7.71 11.28 6.42
CA ASN A 194 8.04 11.10 5.00
C ASN A 194 6.88 10.42 4.24
N ASP A 195 5.80 11.17 3.99
CA ASP A 195 4.62 10.67 3.28
C ASP A 195 4.21 11.57 2.11
N LYS A 196 4.83 11.33 0.94
CA LYS A 196 4.56 12.11 -0.29
C LYS A 196 3.16 11.91 -0.84
N TYR A 197 2.56 10.74 -0.62
CA TYR A 197 1.31 10.33 -1.24
C TYR A 197 0.11 10.35 -0.27
N ALA A 198 0.29 10.82 0.96
CA ALA A 198 -0.74 10.84 2.01
C ALA A 198 -1.37 9.46 2.23
N GLU A 199 -0.50 8.45 2.34
CA GLU A 199 -0.86 7.04 2.50
C GLU A 199 -0.83 6.55 3.95
N PHE A 200 -0.10 7.27 4.80
CA PHE A 200 0.09 6.92 6.20
C PHE A 200 -1.09 7.41 7.03
N PHE A 201 -1.34 6.74 8.16
CA PHE A 201 -2.45 7.10 9.05
C PHE A 201 -2.18 8.36 9.89
N ILE A 202 -0.98 8.93 9.84
CA ILE A 202 -0.63 10.23 10.44
C ILE A 202 -0.49 11.26 9.33
N TYR A 203 -1.16 12.40 9.48
CA TYR A 203 -1.03 13.53 8.56
C TYR A 203 -0.83 14.85 9.30
N LEU A 204 -0.27 15.83 8.60
CA LEU A 204 -0.13 17.20 9.10
C LEU A 204 -1.44 17.96 8.86
N ASP A 205 -2.10 18.41 9.94
CA ASP A 205 -3.28 19.26 9.86
C ASP A 205 -2.85 20.74 9.72
N ARG A 206 -2.80 21.23 8.48
CA ARG A 206 -2.39 22.61 8.19
C ARG A 206 -3.36 23.66 8.71
N LYS A 207 -4.60 23.29 9.05
CA LYS A 207 -5.59 24.24 9.58
C LYS A 207 -5.18 24.80 10.94
N ASN A 208 -4.39 24.03 11.71
CA ASN A 208 -3.88 24.47 13.02
C ASN A 208 -2.62 25.34 12.93
N LEU A 209 -1.93 25.38 11.79
CA LEU A 209 -0.78 26.27 11.56
C LEU A 209 -1.24 27.73 11.44
N GLU A 210 -2.36 27.99 10.75
CA GLU A 210 -2.87 29.35 10.53
C GLU A 210 -3.48 29.98 11.80
N SER A 211 -4.03 29.16 12.71
CA SER A 211 -4.55 29.62 14.02
C SER A 211 -3.46 29.98 15.04
N ALA A 212 -2.24 29.48 14.85
CA ALA A 212 -1.11 29.83 15.72
C ALA A 212 -0.51 31.20 15.36
N GLU A 213 -0.49 31.57 14.08
CA GLU A 213 0.09 32.83 13.59
C GLU A 213 -0.83 34.05 13.76
N THR A 214 -2.15 33.87 13.89
CA THR A 214 -3.10 34.99 14.06
C THR A 214 -3.29 35.45 15.51
N SER A 215 -2.57 34.85 16.47
CA SER A 215 -2.72 35.15 17.90
C SER A 215 -1.65 36.07 18.50
N SER A 216 -0.79 36.69 17.68
CA SER A 216 0.27 37.58 18.16
C SER A 216 -0.01 39.09 18.06
N ASP A 217 -1.07 39.56 17.37
CA ASP A 217 -1.25 41.02 17.15
C ASP A 217 -2.68 41.53 17.32
N LYS A 218 -3.25 41.39 18.52
CA LYS A 218 -4.36 42.28 18.96
C LYS A 218 -4.19 42.70 20.41
N ASN A 219 -3.31 43.68 20.63
CA ASN A 219 -3.33 44.51 21.84
C ASN A 219 -3.99 45.85 21.52
N SER A 220 -5.15 46.13 22.12
CA SER A 220 -5.45 47.44 22.71
C SER A 220 -6.75 47.44 23.51
N GLN A 221 -6.56 47.64 24.82
CA GLN A 221 -7.39 48.43 25.74
C GLN A 221 -8.79 47.92 26.10
N ASN A 222 -8.94 47.39 27.32
CA ASN A 222 -9.70 48.10 28.36
C ASN A 222 -9.43 47.57 29.78
N THR A 223 -9.59 48.51 30.69
CA THR A 223 -9.21 48.67 32.09
C THR A 223 -10.09 47.92 33.13
N PHE A 224 -9.46 47.51 34.25
CA PHE A 224 -10.00 47.26 35.61
C PHE A 224 -11.03 46.10 35.74
N ASP A 225 -11.11 45.25 36.78
CA ASP A 225 -10.70 45.34 38.20
C ASP A 225 -10.77 43.93 38.86
N CYS A 226 -10.20 43.82 40.06
CA CYS A 226 -10.54 42.86 41.13
C CYS A 226 -9.84 41.48 41.23
N ALA A 227 -9.07 41.40 42.31
CA ALA A 227 -8.42 40.29 42.99
C ALA A 227 -9.22 38.97 43.11
N SER A 228 -8.56 37.85 42.79
CA SER A 228 -8.35 36.68 43.67
C SER A 228 -7.87 35.47 42.85
N THR A 229 -7.07 34.60 43.48
CA THR A 229 -6.55 33.30 42.98
C THR A 229 -5.35 33.34 42.04
N LEU A 230 -4.15 33.37 42.63
CA LEU A 230 -2.84 33.43 41.97
C LEU A 230 -2.23 32.06 41.59
N ASN A 231 -3.00 30.95 41.57
CA ASN A 231 -2.39 29.61 41.38
C ASN A 231 -2.98 28.76 40.22
N GLU A 232 -3.90 29.27 39.40
CA GLU A 232 -4.52 28.48 38.30
C GLU A 232 -4.18 28.99 36.89
N ALA A 233 -3.58 30.19 36.77
CA ALA A 233 -3.29 30.82 35.48
C ALA A 233 -1.98 30.32 34.82
N GLU A 234 -1.01 29.82 35.59
CA GLU A 234 0.27 29.37 35.05
C GLU A 234 0.17 28.02 34.32
N GLU A 235 -0.68 27.09 34.78
CA GLU A 235 -0.98 25.84 34.05
C GLU A 235 -1.75 26.08 32.75
N MET A 236 -2.59 27.13 32.69
CA MET A 236 -3.42 27.43 31.51
C MET A 236 -2.60 28.09 30.38
N ILE A 237 -1.58 28.88 30.71
CA ILE A 237 -0.71 29.55 29.72
C ILE A 237 0.36 28.58 29.19
N LEU A 238 0.95 27.73 30.03
CA LEU A 238 1.81 26.64 29.55
C LEU A 238 1.00 25.62 28.76
N GLY A 239 -0.21 25.28 29.22
CA GLY A 239 -1.14 24.38 28.54
C GLY A 239 -1.53 24.86 27.15
N ASN A 240 -1.80 26.16 26.95
CA ASN A 240 -2.15 26.69 25.63
C ASN A 240 -0.96 26.83 24.67
N LYS A 241 0.25 27.17 25.14
CA LYS A 241 1.47 27.18 24.30
C LYS A 241 2.00 25.77 24.01
N PHE A 242 1.81 24.81 24.91
CA PHE A 242 2.06 23.40 24.61
C PHE A 242 1.01 22.90 23.62
N SER A 243 -0.29 23.03 23.92
CA SER A 243 -1.41 22.52 23.11
C SER A 243 -1.38 22.98 21.65
N SER A 244 -1.04 24.25 21.38
CA SER A 244 -0.95 24.80 20.01
C SER A 244 0.19 24.23 19.17
N LYS A 245 1.28 23.73 19.77
CA LYS A 245 2.35 23.01 19.05
C LYS A 245 2.07 21.51 18.92
N PHE A 246 1.31 20.92 19.85
CA PHE A 246 0.91 19.50 19.77
C PHE A 246 -0.16 19.23 18.71
N SER A 247 -0.94 20.21 18.26
CA SER A 247 -2.05 19.94 17.32
C SER A 247 -1.67 19.96 15.83
N GLN A 248 -0.38 19.93 15.49
CA GLN A 248 0.03 19.95 14.07
C GLN A 248 -0.24 18.62 13.36
N PHE A 249 -0.25 17.50 14.08
CA PHE A 249 -0.47 16.18 13.50
C PHE A 249 -1.80 15.60 13.97
N SER A 250 -2.40 14.77 13.11
CA SER A 250 -3.68 14.14 13.40
C SER A 250 -3.75 12.76 12.77
N LEU A 251 -4.64 11.92 13.33
CA LEU A 251 -4.88 10.57 12.81
C LEU A 251 -5.95 10.58 11.73
N ASN A 252 -5.65 9.93 10.61
CA ASN A 252 -6.62 9.62 9.58
C ASN A 252 -7.22 8.24 9.85
N SER A 253 -8.42 8.21 10.44
CA SER A 253 -9.12 6.96 10.74
C SER A 253 -9.41 6.11 9.51
N ALA A 254 -9.51 6.71 8.31
CA ALA A 254 -9.76 5.97 7.08
C ALA A 254 -8.52 5.21 6.57
N GLN A 255 -7.32 5.62 7.00
CA GLN A 255 -6.05 4.98 6.66
C GLN A 255 -5.51 4.11 7.80
N LEU A 256 -6.21 4.01 8.94
CA LEU A 256 -5.77 3.17 10.04
C LEU A 256 -6.10 1.69 9.74
N PRO A 257 -5.11 0.78 9.69
CA PRO A 257 -5.40 -0.64 9.53
C PRO A 257 -6.19 -1.19 10.71
N SER A 258 -7.17 -2.07 10.46
CA SER A 258 -8.11 -2.57 11.48
C SER A 258 -7.44 -3.37 12.60
N TYR A 259 -6.29 -3.98 12.32
CA TYR A 259 -5.50 -4.71 13.32
C TYR A 259 -4.68 -3.80 14.24
N ILE A 260 -4.55 -2.50 13.93
CA ILE A 260 -3.90 -1.51 14.79
C ILE A 260 -4.97 -0.77 15.58
N SER A 261 -5.03 -1.03 16.89
CA SER A 261 -5.98 -0.33 17.76
C SER A 261 -5.72 1.17 17.78
N LEU A 262 -6.79 1.97 17.89
CA LEU A 262 -6.71 3.42 18.04
C LEU A 262 -5.83 3.85 19.22
N LYS A 263 -5.80 3.04 20.30
CA LYS A 263 -4.94 3.28 21.46
C LYS A 263 -3.45 3.24 21.10
N ILE A 264 -3.04 2.30 20.24
CA ILE A 264 -1.65 2.19 19.77
C ILE A 264 -1.36 3.33 18.80
N ALA A 265 -2.28 3.63 17.89
CA ALA A 265 -2.14 4.74 16.94
C ALA A 265 -1.92 6.08 17.66
N ASN A 266 -2.69 6.37 18.72
CA ASN A 266 -2.52 7.56 19.54
C ASN A 266 -1.15 7.62 20.23
N LYS A 267 -0.64 6.48 20.70
CA LYS A 267 0.72 6.41 21.29
C LYS A 267 1.79 6.70 20.24
N ILE A 268 1.64 6.16 19.03
CA ILE A 268 2.57 6.39 17.90
C ILE A 268 2.56 7.88 17.52
N LEU A 269 1.37 8.49 17.39
CA LEU A 269 1.23 9.92 17.14
C LEU A 269 1.97 10.75 18.19
N PHE A 270 1.63 10.53 19.46
CA PHE A 270 2.21 11.27 20.58
C PHE A 270 3.73 11.14 20.64
N THR A 271 4.27 9.95 20.38
CA THR A 271 5.72 9.71 20.41
C THR A 271 6.45 10.54 19.35
N GLY A 272 5.92 10.59 18.11
CA GLY A 272 6.56 11.38 17.07
C GLY A 272 6.34 12.89 17.24
N GLU A 273 5.20 13.32 17.76
CA GLU A 273 4.96 14.72 18.14
C GLU A 273 5.96 15.21 19.19
N LEU A 274 6.24 14.39 20.21
CA LEU A 274 7.25 14.70 21.21
C LEU A 274 8.64 14.87 20.59
N LEU A 275 9.05 13.95 19.71
CA LEU A 275 10.35 14.05 19.04
C LEU A 275 10.45 15.28 18.14
N GLN A 276 9.38 15.61 17.42
CA GLN A 276 9.32 16.81 16.60
C GLN A 276 9.39 18.08 17.44
N LEU A 277 8.76 18.09 18.62
CA LEU A 277 8.87 19.17 19.59
C LEU A 277 10.32 19.35 20.07
N PHE A 278 10.99 18.26 20.45
CA PHE A 278 12.39 18.31 20.88
C PHE A 278 13.31 18.82 19.76
N LYS A 279 13.08 18.39 18.52
CA LYS A 279 13.83 18.86 17.34
C LYS A 279 13.63 20.35 17.06
N SER A 280 12.42 20.87 17.25
CA SER A 280 12.16 22.30 17.11
C SER A 280 12.89 23.12 18.18
N LYS A 281 12.90 22.65 19.44
CA LYS A 281 13.59 23.33 20.54
C LYS A 281 15.11 23.32 20.39
N SER A 282 15.71 22.19 20.00
CA SER A 282 17.17 22.14 19.79
C SER A 282 17.62 23.02 18.62
N SER A 283 16.79 23.17 17.60
CA SER A 283 17.06 24.09 16.49
C SER A 283 16.97 25.55 16.98
N ASP A 284 15.93 25.90 17.76
CA ASP A 284 15.75 27.24 18.31
C ASP A 284 16.89 27.63 19.29
N GLU A 285 17.38 26.69 20.11
CA GLU A 285 18.50 26.91 21.05
C GLU A 285 19.82 27.24 20.33
N ILE A 286 20.14 26.53 19.23
CA ILE A 286 21.34 26.79 18.43
C ILE A 286 21.30 28.19 17.79
N TYR A 287 20.13 28.63 17.31
CA TYR A 287 19.97 29.99 16.74
C TYR A 287 19.99 31.09 17.80
N SER A 288 19.55 30.83 19.04
CA SER A 288 19.68 31.79 20.13
C SER A 288 21.13 31.97 20.61
N ASP A 289 21.94 30.92 20.57
CA ASP A 289 23.37 31.00 20.93
C ASP A 289 24.21 31.70 19.83
N GLU A 290 23.85 31.57 18.56
CA GLU A 290 24.49 32.34 17.48
C GLU A 290 24.17 33.84 17.54
N LYS A 291 22.95 34.23 17.95
CA LYS A 291 22.61 35.64 18.18
C LYS A 291 23.28 36.20 19.44
N ASN A 292 23.36 35.41 20.51
CA ASN A 292 24.03 35.85 21.73
C ASN A 292 25.56 35.96 21.56
N SER A 293 26.18 35.08 20.77
CA SER A 293 27.62 35.17 20.44
C SER A 293 27.96 36.32 19.49
N THR A 294 27.11 36.63 18.50
CA THR A 294 27.30 37.80 17.63
C THR A 294 27.07 39.13 18.37
N GLN A 295 26.16 39.19 19.35
CA GLN A 295 25.94 40.37 20.18
C GLN A 295 27.05 40.59 21.23
N PHE A 296 27.67 39.51 21.72
CA PHE A 296 28.86 39.61 22.58
C PHE A 296 30.09 40.15 21.83
N CYS A 297 30.25 39.79 20.54
CA CYS A 297 31.34 40.33 19.71
C CYS A 297 31.16 41.81 19.34
N GLN A 298 29.94 42.35 19.32
CA GLN A 298 29.70 43.79 19.07
C GLN A 298 29.88 44.67 20.32
N ASN A 299 29.72 44.12 21.52
CA ASN A 299 29.90 44.86 22.78
C ASN A 299 31.35 44.88 23.29
N LEU A 300 32.29 44.18 22.64
CA LEU A 300 33.73 44.24 22.94
C LEU A 300 34.52 45.21 22.03
N SER A 301 33.85 45.96 21.15
CA SER A 301 34.47 46.94 20.24
C SER A 301 34.09 48.39 20.55
N LEU A 302 34.07 48.77 21.82
CA LEU A 302 34.00 50.15 22.34
C LEU A 302 35.03 50.30 23.46
#